data_AF-A0A967MHQ8-F1
#
_entry.id   AF-A0A967MHQ8-F1
#
_cell.length_a   1.000
_cell.length_b   1.000
_cell.length_c   1.000
_cell.angle_alpha   90.00
_cell.angle_beta   90.00
_cell.angle_gamma   90.00
#
_symmetry.space_group_name_H-M   'P 1'
#
loop_
_entity.id
_entity.type
_entity.pdbx_description
1 polymer ?
#
loop_
_entity_poly.entity_id
_entity_poly.type
_entity_poly.pdbx_seq_one_letter_code
_entity_poly.pdbx_strand_id
1 'polypeptide(L)'
;MGLLAALLATPLRAGVDDQFVAALGVADLDAVERLAAHGADVNLRTDLGKTALMLAARHGRHRLVRTLIEAGADVNAANDNGGTALMYAAIEGDPRTLGLLLSHGAEANASGSNGWTALMVASAKGHESAVRLLLSQGADPNARDVYGWTPLMRAAFETRAAAVSALLESGAIEVNARNENGATALHYAAALGSTAIVRALLEHGANPASTDLEGRTPLGMASDMGHARVASLINDSLRAP
;
A
#
# COMPACT_ATOMS: atom_id res chain seq x y z
N MET A 1 -29.02 45.77 9.59
CA MET A 1 -28.64 44.49 10.21
C MET A 1 -28.04 43.54 9.17
N GLY A 2 -26.88 43.83 8.57
CA GLY A 2 -26.36 42.93 7.54
C GLY A 2 -25.10 43.37 6.79
N LEU A 3 -24.02 43.69 7.51
CA LEU A 3 -22.68 43.79 6.91
C LEU A 3 -21.51 43.66 7.89
N LEU A 4 -21.77 43.42 9.19
CA LEU A 4 -20.74 43.39 10.25
C LEU A 4 -20.30 41.98 10.69
N ALA A 5 -20.83 40.91 10.09
CA ALA A 5 -20.44 39.53 10.44
C ALA A 5 -19.21 39.02 9.66
N ALA A 6 -18.72 39.75 8.65
CA ALA A 6 -17.68 39.23 7.76
C ALA A 6 -16.24 39.64 8.12
N LEU A 7 -16.02 40.58 9.06
CA LEU A 7 -14.68 41.15 9.31
C LEU A 7 -14.01 40.75 10.64
N LEU A 8 -14.68 40.00 11.52
CA LEU A 8 -14.13 39.62 12.83
C LEU A 8 -13.65 38.15 12.92
N ALA A 9 -13.86 37.35 11.87
CA ALA A 9 -13.46 35.94 11.86
C ALA A 9 -12.05 35.69 11.28
N THR A 10 -11.44 36.68 10.62
CA THR A 10 -10.21 36.47 9.82
C THR A 10 -8.90 36.33 10.61
N PRO A 11 -8.63 37.05 11.72
CA PRO A 11 -7.37 36.91 12.46
C PRO A 11 -7.33 35.67 13.36
N LEU A 12 -8.47 35.34 13.99
CA LEU A 12 -8.63 34.16 14.84
C LEU A 12 -8.48 32.87 14.06
N ARG A 13 -9.03 32.82 12.84
CA ARG A 13 -8.92 31.66 11.95
C ARG A 13 -7.50 31.45 11.43
N ALA A 14 -6.80 32.51 11.04
CA ALA A 14 -5.40 32.42 10.61
C ALA A 14 -4.50 31.82 11.70
N GLY A 15 -4.69 32.19 12.98
CA GLY A 15 -3.92 31.61 14.07
C GLY A 15 -4.21 30.13 14.34
N VAL A 16 -5.44 29.67 14.10
CA VAL A 16 -5.83 28.26 14.25
C VAL A 16 -5.25 27.42 13.10
N ASP A 17 -5.28 27.94 11.87
CA ASP A 17 -4.72 27.28 10.69
C ASP A 17 -3.18 27.15 10.78
N ASP A 18 -2.48 28.19 11.25
CA ASP A 18 -1.03 28.16 11.48
C ASP A 18 -0.64 27.11 12.55
N GLN A 19 -1.40 27.04 13.65
CA GLN A 19 -1.23 26.02 14.68
C GLN A 19 -1.51 24.62 14.15
N PHE A 20 -2.49 24.47 13.24
CA PHE A 20 -2.82 23.20 12.61
C PHE A 20 -1.67 22.72 11.75
N VAL A 21 -1.11 23.58 10.89
CA VAL A 21 0.07 23.24 10.07
C VAL A 21 1.27 22.89 10.94
N ALA A 22 1.51 23.63 12.03
CA ALA A 22 2.58 23.31 12.97
C ALA A 22 2.38 21.92 13.62
N ALA A 23 1.15 21.60 14.04
CA ALA A 23 0.81 20.28 14.59
C ALA A 23 0.99 19.15 13.56
N LEU A 24 0.65 19.38 12.28
CA LEU A 24 0.93 18.43 11.21
C LEU A 24 2.44 18.21 11.02
N GLY A 25 3.24 19.28 11.07
CA GLY A 25 4.69 19.22 10.88
C GLY A 25 5.40 18.31 11.88
N VAL A 26 4.89 18.22 13.11
CA VAL A 26 5.42 17.34 14.17
C VAL A 26 4.57 16.10 14.44
N ALA A 27 3.50 15.89 13.65
CA ALA A 27 2.53 14.80 13.82
C ALA A 27 1.88 14.73 15.22
N ASP A 28 1.58 15.87 15.84
CA ASP A 28 0.77 15.94 17.07
C ASP A 28 -0.72 15.76 16.71
N LEU A 29 -1.14 14.49 16.63
CA LEU A 29 -2.49 14.13 16.21
C LEU A 29 -3.57 14.51 17.24
N ASP A 30 -3.20 14.69 18.52
CA ASP A 30 -4.14 15.16 19.54
C ASP A 30 -4.39 16.67 19.38
N ALA A 31 -3.36 17.45 19.04
CA ALA A 31 -3.52 18.85 18.67
C ALA A 31 -4.32 18.99 17.37
N VAL A 32 -4.04 18.18 16.35
CA VAL A 32 -4.82 18.14 15.10
C VAL A 32 -6.30 17.91 15.39
N GLU A 33 -6.64 16.93 16.23
CA GLU A 33 -8.03 16.63 16.61
C GLU A 33 -8.71 17.84 17.28
N ARG A 34 -8.03 18.46 18.26
CA ARG A 34 -8.57 19.65 18.93
C ARG A 34 -8.74 20.82 17.97
N LEU A 35 -7.76 21.09 17.11
CA LEU A 35 -7.77 22.24 16.20
C LEU A 35 -8.82 22.07 15.09
N ALA A 36 -9.00 20.85 14.56
CA ALA A 36 -10.09 20.53 13.64
C ALA A 36 -11.47 20.82 14.28
N ALA A 37 -11.66 20.45 15.56
CA ALA A 37 -12.88 20.75 16.29
C ALA A 37 -13.12 22.27 16.52
N HIS A 38 -12.08 23.09 16.41
CA HIS A 38 -12.15 24.56 16.50
C HIS A 38 -12.20 25.24 15.12
N GLY A 39 -12.47 24.48 14.05
CA GLY A 39 -12.70 25.03 12.72
C GLY A 39 -11.44 25.30 11.89
N ALA A 40 -10.31 24.66 12.24
CA ALA A 40 -9.15 24.62 11.37
C ALA A 40 -9.52 24.03 9.99
N ASP A 41 -8.93 24.54 8.92
CA ASP A 41 -9.06 23.89 7.61
C ASP A 41 -8.31 22.54 7.60
N VAL A 42 -9.07 21.45 7.61
CA VAL A 42 -8.55 20.08 7.67
C VAL A 42 -7.79 19.66 6.39
N ASN A 43 -7.87 20.45 5.32
CA ASN A 43 -7.19 20.19 4.05
C ASN A 43 -5.83 20.89 3.94
N LEU A 44 -5.40 21.62 4.97
CA LEU A 44 -4.06 22.19 5.03
C LEU A 44 -2.99 21.10 4.96
N ARG A 45 -1.86 21.46 4.37
CA ARG A 45 -0.76 20.56 4.03
C ARG A 45 0.54 21.00 4.68
N THR A 46 1.37 20.03 5.01
CA THR A 46 2.78 20.29 5.33
C THR A 46 3.57 20.66 4.07
N ASP A 47 4.83 21.06 4.24
CA ASP A 47 5.79 21.31 3.16
C ASP A 47 6.07 20.10 2.24
N LEU A 48 5.64 18.89 2.66
CA LEU A 48 5.73 17.66 1.87
C LEU A 48 4.37 17.25 1.28
N GLY A 49 3.39 18.16 1.28
CA GLY A 49 2.05 17.93 0.78
C GLY A 49 1.17 17.01 1.65
N LYS A 50 1.59 16.66 2.87
CA LYS A 50 0.84 15.71 3.72
C LYS A 50 -0.34 16.39 4.40
N THR A 51 -1.51 15.77 4.33
CA THR A 51 -2.72 16.22 5.05
C THR A 51 -2.85 15.54 6.42
N ALA A 52 -3.72 16.09 7.27
CA ALA A 52 -4.12 15.47 8.53
C ALA A 52 -4.63 14.03 8.33
N LEU A 53 -5.44 13.82 7.29
CA LEU A 53 -6.05 12.52 7.00
C LEU A 53 -4.99 11.44 6.71
N MET A 54 -3.94 11.78 5.94
CA MET A 54 -2.82 10.87 5.67
C MET A 54 -2.07 10.48 6.95
N LEU A 55 -1.78 11.45 7.81
CA LEU A 55 -1.06 11.20 9.07
C LEU A 55 -1.91 10.36 10.02
N ALA A 56 -3.19 10.70 10.19
CA ALA A 56 -4.12 9.93 11.00
C ALA A 56 -4.27 8.47 10.50
N ALA A 57 -4.37 8.29 9.18
CA ALA A 57 -4.44 6.99 8.54
C ALA A 57 -3.19 6.14 8.78
N ARG A 58 -1.99 6.75 8.62
CA ARG A 58 -0.70 6.07 8.87
C ARG A 58 -0.57 5.54 10.29
N HIS A 59 -1.12 6.26 11.27
CA HIS A 59 -1.03 5.92 12.69
C HIS A 59 -2.25 5.14 13.20
N GLY A 60 -3.12 4.66 12.31
CA GLY A 60 -4.29 3.86 12.69
C GLY A 60 -5.28 4.60 13.60
N ARG A 61 -5.29 5.94 13.59
CA ARG A 61 -6.18 6.76 14.44
C ARG A 61 -7.59 6.79 13.86
N HIS A 62 -8.26 5.64 13.82
CA HIS A 62 -9.56 5.42 13.18
C HIS A 62 -10.63 6.47 13.54
N ARG A 63 -10.70 6.86 14.82
CA ARG A 63 -11.63 7.92 15.27
C ARG A 63 -11.30 9.27 14.64
N LEU A 64 -10.03 9.66 14.64
CA LEU A 64 -9.59 10.90 14.02
C LEU A 64 -9.78 10.88 12.50
N VAL A 65 -9.52 9.76 11.84
CA VAL A 65 -9.81 9.59 10.40
C VAL A 65 -11.28 9.90 10.12
N ARG A 66 -12.21 9.32 10.91
CA ARG A 66 -13.65 9.62 10.79
C ARG A 66 -13.94 11.10 11.00
N THR A 67 -13.44 11.69 12.09
CA THR A 67 -13.66 13.11 12.39
C THR A 67 -13.18 14.01 11.26
N LEU A 68 -12.02 13.74 10.66
CA LEU A 68 -11.49 14.54 9.56
C LEU A 68 -12.33 14.41 8.28
N ILE A 69 -12.80 13.20 7.95
CA ILE A 69 -13.70 12.98 6.80
C ILE A 69 -15.03 13.72 7.01
N GLU A 70 -15.61 13.61 8.20
CA GLU A 70 -16.87 14.31 8.57
C GLU A 70 -16.69 15.85 8.56
N ALA A 71 -15.48 16.33 8.84
CA ALA A 71 -15.11 17.74 8.72
C ALA A 71 -14.78 18.19 7.28
N GLY A 72 -14.92 17.32 6.27
CA GLY A 72 -14.72 17.67 4.87
C GLY A 72 -13.28 17.52 4.36
N ALA A 73 -12.47 16.66 4.98
CA ALA A 73 -11.16 16.31 4.43
C ALA A 73 -11.32 15.62 3.06
N ASP A 74 -10.52 16.05 2.09
CA ASP A 74 -10.41 15.41 0.78
C ASP A 74 -9.74 14.03 0.94
N VAL A 75 -10.55 12.98 0.78
CA VAL A 75 -10.14 11.58 0.91
C VAL A 75 -9.10 11.17 -0.14
N ASN A 76 -9.13 11.81 -1.31
CA ASN A 76 -8.25 11.51 -2.44
C ASN A 76 -7.11 12.52 -2.60
N ALA A 77 -6.95 13.44 -1.64
CA ALA A 77 -5.78 14.30 -1.58
C ALA A 77 -4.50 13.46 -1.67
N ALA A 78 -3.57 13.92 -2.50
CA ALA A 78 -2.26 13.31 -2.68
C ALA A 78 -1.16 14.29 -2.24
N ASN A 79 -0.12 13.74 -1.60
CA ASN A 79 1.08 14.50 -1.25
C ASN A 79 2.00 14.69 -2.48
N ASP A 80 3.15 15.33 -2.28
CA ASP A 80 4.06 15.67 -3.39
C ASP A 80 4.63 14.45 -4.14
N ASN A 81 4.56 13.26 -3.54
CA ASN A 81 4.94 11.99 -4.16
C ASN A 81 3.73 11.16 -4.62
N GLY A 82 2.54 11.76 -4.69
CA GLY A 82 1.30 11.06 -5.05
C GLY A 82 0.73 10.14 -3.96
N GLY A 83 1.28 10.17 -2.74
CA GLY A 83 0.82 9.32 -1.64
C GLY A 83 -0.55 9.78 -1.11
N THR A 84 -1.54 8.88 -1.11
CA THR A 84 -2.91 9.12 -0.62
C THR A 84 -3.13 8.58 0.79
N ALA A 85 -4.20 9.02 1.47
CA ALA A 85 -4.57 8.49 2.79
C ALA A 85 -4.75 6.95 2.79
N LEU A 86 -5.27 6.38 1.69
CA LEU A 86 -5.43 4.93 1.54
C LEU A 86 -4.09 4.19 1.52
N MET A 87 -3.07 4.72 0.84
CA MET A 87 -1.71 4.16 0.85
C MET A 87 -1.08 4.24 2.24
N TYR A 88 -1.29 5.35 2.96
CA TYR A 88 -0.82 5.51 4.32
C TYR A 88 -1.50 4.54 5.30
N ALA A 89 -2.82 4.34 5.17
CA ALA A 89 -3.56 3.33 5.93
C ALA A 89 -3.03 1.90 5.65
N ALA A 90 -2.65 1.61 4.42
CA ALA A 90 -2.08 0.32 4.03
C ALA A 90 -0.70 0.03 4.68
N ILE A 91 0.04 1.06 5.13
CA ILE A 91 1.29 0.87 5.90
C ILE A 91 0.98 0.21 7.25
N GLU A 92 -0.06 0.69 7.93
CA GLU A 92 -0.52 0.15 9.22
C GLU A 92 -1.27 -1.17 9.03
N GLY A 93 -2.06 -1.29 7.97
CA GLY A 93 -2.77 -2.52 7.62
C GLY A 93 -4.08 -2.74 8.38
N ASP A 94 -4.58 -1.76 9.13
CA ASP A 94 -5.88 -1.86 9.83
C ASP A 94 -7.04 -1.84 8.82
N PRO A 95 -7.77 -2.96 8.65
CA PRO A 95 -8.89 -3.04 7.72
C PRO A 95 -10.02 -2.05 8.05
N ARG A 96 -10.15 -1.62 9.31
CA ARG A 96 -11.19 -0.65 9.71
C ARG A 96 -10.93 0.72 9.11
N THR A 97 -9.68 1.17 9.14
CA THR A 97 -9.28 2.47 8.59
C THR A 97 -9.33 2.43 7.06
N LEU A 98 -8.83 1.36 6.44
CA LEU A 98 -8.95 1.13 4.99
C LEU A 98 -10.41 1.12 4.53
N GLY A 99 -11.26 0.34 5.21
CA GLY A 99 -12.66 0.21 4.87
C GLY A 99 -13.42 1.52 5.02
N LEU A 100 -13.10 2.31 6.06
CA LEU A 100 -13.66 3.64 6.24
C LEU A 100 -13.30 4.55 5.05
N LEU A 101 -12.02 4.64 4.68
CA LEU A 101 -11.58 5.46 3.54
C LEU A 101 -12.27 5.03 2.24
N LEU A 102 -12.30 3.73 1.94
CA LEU A 102 -12.95 3.18 0.73
C LEU A 102 -14.45 3.47 0.71
N SER A 103 -15.14 3.33 1.84
CA SER A 103 -16.57 3.64 1.95
C SER A 103 -16.90 5.13 1.74
N HIS A 104 -15.91 6.01 1.88
CA HIS A 104 -16.01 7.45 1.62
C HIS A 104 -15.36 7.87 0.29
N GLY A 105 -15.20 6.93 -0.65
CA GLY A 105 -14.80 7.24 -2.02
C GLY A 105 -13.29 7.30 -2.25
N ALA A 106 -12.47 6.73 -1.36
CA ALA A 106 -11.05 6.58 -1.64
C ALA A 106 -10.83 5.74 -2.90
N GLU A 107 -9.99 6.25 -3.80
CA GLU A 107 -9.65 5.55 -5.04
C GLU A 107 -8.74 4.34 -4.76
N ALA A 108 -9.29 3.13 -4.85
CA ALA A 108 -8.57 1.88 -4.57
C ALA A 108 -7.32 1.68 -5.44
N ASN A 109 -7.32 2.26 -6.65
CA ASN A 109 -6.27 2.13 -7.66
C ASN A 109 -5.42 3.40 -7.84
N ALA A 110 -5.58 4.40 -6.96
CA ALA A 110 -4.65 5.53 -6.96
C ALA A 110 -3.21 5.03 -6.77
N SER A 111 -2.27 5.65 -7.48
CA SER A 111 -0.86 5.29 -7.47
C SER A 111 0.02 6.51 -7.20
N GLY A 112 1.07 6.34 -6.40
CA GLY A 112 2.08 7.37 -6.19
C GLY A 112 2.91 7.65 -7.45
N SER A 113 3.82 8.62 -7.38
CA SER A 113 4.70 8.99 -8.50
C SER A 113 5.60 7.86 -8.99
N ASN A 114 5.87 6.86 -8.14
CA ASN A 114 6.60 5.64 -8.47
C ASN A 114 5.68 4.46 -8.85
N GLY A 115 4.38 4.69 -9.02
CA GLY A 115 3.39 3.66 -9.36
C GLY A 115 2.95 2.76 -8.20
N TRP A 116 3.37 3.03 -6.95
CA TRP A 116 2.92 2.24 -5.81
C TRP A 116 1.44 2.50 -5.48
N THR A 117 0.67 1.43 -5.37
CA THR A 117 -0.73 1.43 -4.92
C THR A 117 -0.85 1.00 -3.45
N ALA A 118 -2.01 1.23 -2.84
CA ALA A 118 -2.30 0.73 -1.49
C ALA A 118 -2.16 -0.80 -1.39
N LEU A 119 -2.55 -1.55 -2.43
CA LEU A 119 -2.41 -3.00 -2.48
C LEU A 119 -0.95 -3.44 -2.48
N MET A 120 -0.06 -2.77 -3.22
CA MET A 120 1.38 -3.05 -3.18
C MET A 120 1.97 -2.81 -1.79
N VAL A 121 1.58 -1.71 -1.12
CA VAL A 121 2.03 -1.41 0.25
C VAL A 121 1.59 -2.51 1.21
N ALA A 122 0.30 -2.86 1.23
CA ALA A 122 -0.22 -3.91 2.11
C ALA A 122 0.45 -5.28 1.84
N SER A 123 0.69 -5.59 0.56
CA SER A 123 1.35 -6.83 0.12
C SER A 123 2.80 -6.90 0.60
N ALA A 124 3.57 -5.82 0.44
CA ALA A 124 4.95 -5.73 0.92
C ALA A 124 5.06 -5.82 2.45
N LYS A 125 4.08 -5.26 3.17
CA LYS A 125 4.01 -5.35 4.65
C LYS A 125 3.50 -6.69 5.16
N GLY A 126 2.82 -7.47 4.33
CA GLY A 126 2.28 -8.78 4.70
C GLY A 126 0.94 -8.72 5.42
N HIS A 127 0.20 -7.61 5.26
CA HIS A 127 -1.08 -7.39 5.93
C HIS A 127 -2.20 -8.13 5.21
N GLU A 128 -2.35 -9.42 5.49
CA GLU A 128 -3.31 -10.30 4.81
C GLU A 128 -4.73 -9.74 4.76
N SER A 129 -5.27 -9.32 5.91
CA SER A 129 -6.64 -8.77 6.00
C SER A 129 -6.80 -7.49 5.19
N ALA A 130 -5.76 -6.65 5.11
CA ALA A 130 -5.77 -5.45 4.28
C ALA A 130 -5.73 -5.79 2.79
N VAL A 131 -4.90 -6.76 2.39
CA VAL A 131 -4.84 -7.29 1.02
C VAL A 131 -6.21 -7.80 0.59
N ARG A 132 -6.83 -8.68 1.38
CA ARG A 132 -8.18 -9.22 1.09
C ARG A 132 -9.22 -8.12 0.97
N LEU A 133 -9.21 -7.16 1.89
CA LEU A 133 -10.15 -6.03 1.84
C LEU A 133 -9.95 -5.20 0.57
N LEU A 134 -8.72 -4.79 0.24
CA LEU A 134 -8.44 -3.97 -0.94
C LEU A 134 -8.88 -4.67 -2.23
N LEU A 135 -8.57 -5.96 -2.38
CA LEU A 135 -9.03 -6.77 -3.51
C LEU A 135 -10.56 -6.84 -3.60
N SER A 136 -11.24 -7.05 -2.46
CA SER A 136 -12.71 -7.07 -2.41
C SER A 136 -13.35 -5.73 -2.76
N GLN A 137 -12.58 -4.64 -2.68
CA GLN A 137 -13.01 -3.27 -2.99
C GLN A 137 -12.46 -2.79 -4.35
N GLY A 138 -12.09 -3.72 -5.23
CA GLY A 138 -11.73 -3.41 -6.63
C GLY A 138 -10.30 -2.91 -6.85
N ALA A 139 -9.39 -3.10 -5.88
CA ALA A 139 -7.98 -2.89 -6.14
C ALA A 139 -7.47 -3.88 -7.21
N ASP A 140 -6.72 -3.38 -8.19
CA ASP A 140 -6.16 -4.16 -9.28
C ASP A 140 -5.01 -5.08 -8.75
N PRO A 141 -5.20 -6.42 -8.75
CA PRO A 141 -4.17 -7.36 -8.29
C PRO A 141 -2.91 -7.35 -9.15
N ASN A 142 -3.00 -6.85 -10.38
CA ASN A 142 -1.93 -6.87 -11.38
C ASN A 142 -1.34 -5.49 -11.68
N ALA A 143 -1.70 -4.48 -10.87
CA ALA A 143 -1.13 -3.14 -10.97
C ALA A 143 0.41 -3.22 -11.04
N ARG A 144 1.02 -2.36 -11.84
CA ARG A 144 2.47 -2.33 -12.04
C ARG A 144 3.02 -0.98 -11.64
N ASP A 145 4.12 -1.02 -10.88
CA ASP A 145 4.86 0.18 -10.58
C ASP A 145 5.78 0.58 -11.75
N VAL A 146 6.53 1.68 -11.61
CA VAL A 146 7.40 2.18 -12.68
C VAL A 146 8.52 1.23 -13.11
N TYR A 147 8.78 0.16 -12.35
CA TYR A 147 9.75 -0.88 -12.68
C TYR A 147 9.07 -2.19 -13.10
N GLY A 148 7.76 -2.17 -13.31
CA GLY A 148 6.95 -3.33 -13.67
C GLY A 148 6.68 -4.30 -12.51
N TRP A 149 6.91 -3.92 -11.26
CA TRP A 149 6.65 -4.79 -10.11
C TRP A 149 5.16 -4.85 -9.79
N THR A 150 4.66 -6.07 -9.56
CA THR A 150 3.28 -6.33 -9.13
C THR A 150 3.18 -6.49 -7.61
N PRO A 151 1.97 -6.39 -7.00
CA PRO A 151 1.75 -6.73 -5.60
C PRO A 151 2.29 -8.11 -5.20
N LEU A 152 2.13 -9.11 -6.07
CA LEU A 152 2.64 -10.47 -5.83
C LEU A 152 4.17 -10.52 -5.78
N MET A 153 4.86 -9.81 -6.67
CA MET A 153 6.32 -9.71 -6.61
C MET A 153 6.79 -9.01 -5.34
N ARG A 154 6.11 -7.93 -4.93
CA ARG A 154 6.42 -7.22 -3.67
C ARG A 154 6.25 -8.13 -2.45
N ALA A 155 5.15 -8.87 -2.36
CA ALA A 155 4.94 -9.84 -1.28
C ALA A 155 5.98 -10.98 -1.30
N ALA A 156 6.33 -11.49 -2.49
CA ALA A 156 7.33 -12.54 -2.63
C ALA A 156 8.73 -12.08 -2.21
N PHE A 157 9.16 -10.90 -2.66
CA PHE A 157 10.44 -10.29 -2.31
C PHE A 157 10.55 -9.93 -0.82
N GLU A 158 9.45 -9.51 -0.21
CA GLU A 158 9.40 -9.24 1.24
C GLU A 158 9.14 -10.51 2.07
N THR A 159 9.09 -11.68 1.45
CA THR A 159 8.83 -13.00 2.07
C THR A 159 7.51 -13.09 2.84
N ARG A 160 6.49 -12.34 2.42
CA ARG A 160 5.17 -12.25 3.08
C ARG A 160 4.22 -13.36 2.64
N ALA A 161 4.40 -14.57 3.18
CA ALA A 161 3.63 -15.75 2.77
C ALA A 161 2.11 -15.56 2.86
N ALA A 162 1.58 -14.95 3.94
CA ALA A 162 0.15 -14.73 4.09
C ALA A 162 -0.44 -13.77 3.02
N ALA A 163 0.28 -12.70 2.68
CA ALA A 163 -0.13 -11.80 1.60
C ALA A 163 -0.04 -12.49 0.22
N VAL A 164 0.98 -13.32 -0.02
CA VAL A 164 1.06 -14.15 -1.23
C VAL A 164 -0.17 -15.05 -1.35
N SER A 165 -0.53 -15.78 -0.30
CA SER A 165 -1.72 -16.64 -0.32
C SER A 165 -2.99 -15.84 -0.61
N ALA A 166 -3.21 -14.71 0.07
CA ALA A 166 -4.37 -13.86 -0.18
C ALA A 166 -4.45 -13.32 -1.63
N LEU A 167 -3.31 -12.96 -2.22
CA LEU A 167 -3.25 -12.53 -3.62
C LEU A 167 -3.55 -13.68 -4.59
N LEU A 168 -2.99 -14.87 -4.34
CA LEU A 168 -3.21 -16.06 -5.17
C LEU A 168 -4.66 -16.55 -5.13
N GLU A 169 -5.30 -16.48 -3.96
CA GLU A 169 -6.71 -16.87 -3.76
C GLU A 169 -7.71 -15.90 -4.41
N SER A 170 -7.28 -14.71 -4.85
CA SER A 170 -8.16 -13.72 -5.50
C SER A 170 -8.67 -14.16 -6.88
N GLY A 171 -8.00 -15.13 -7.52
CA GLY A 171 -8.39 -15.70 -8.81
C GLY A 171 -8.10 -14.84 -10.06
N ALA A 172 -7.71 -13.57 -9.89
CA ALA A 172 -7.44 -12.64 -11.00
C ALA A 172 -5.94 -12.33 -11.19
N ILE A 173 -5.06 -13.02 -10.47
CA ILE A 173 -3.62 -12.70 -10.43
C ILE A 173 -2.85 -13.28 -11.64
N GLU A 174 -2.02 -12.46 -12.26
CA GLU A 174 -1.04 -12.88 -13.27
C GLU A 174 0.20 -13.47 -12.57
N VAL A 175 0.13 -14.74 -12.17
CA VAL A 175 1.21 -15.42 -11.41
C VAL A 175 2.57 -15.34 -12.12
N ASN A 176 2.57 -15.36 -13.46
CA ASN A 176 3.75 -15.34 -14.31
C ASN A 176 4.11 -13.94 -14.84
N ALA A 177 3.54 -12.86 -14.27
CA ALA A 177 3.91 -11.51 -14.63
C ALA A 177 5.43 -11.30 -14.50
N ARG A 178 5.97 -10.46 -15.38
CA ARG A 178 7.40 -10.14 -15.48
C ARG A 178 7.60 -8.65 -15.31
N ASN A 179 8.55 -8.27 -14.46
CA ASN A 179 8.99 -6.88 -14.32
C ASN A 179 9.99 -6.50 -15.41
N GLU A 180 10.56 -5.29 -15.35
CA GLU A 180 11.52 -4.79 -16.36
C GLU A 180 12.80 -5.63 -16.47
N ASN A 181 13.20 -6.32 -15.39
CA ASN A 181 14.34 -7.25 -15.42
C ASN A 181 13.94 -8.63 -15.98
N GLY A 182 12.69 -8.80 -16.39
CA GLY A 182 12.14 -10.07 -16.82
C GLY A 182 11.90 -11.06 -15.67
N ALA A 183 12.07 -10.65 -14.40
CA ALA A 183 11.90 -11.52 -13.24
C ALA A 183 10.43 -11.67 -12.85
N THR A 184 10.07 -12.83 -12.29
CA THR A 184 8.74 -13.18 -11.78
C THR A 184 8.75 -13.26 -10.25
N ALA A 185 7.58 -13.37 -9.62
CA ALA A 185 7.49 -13.61 -8.18
C ALA A 185 8.24 -14.89 -7.74
N LEU A 186 8.28 -15.92 -8.60
CA LEU A 186 8.99 -17.17 -8.33
C LEU A 186 10.51 -16.98 -8.29
N HIS A 187 11.07 -16.11 -9.13
CA HIS A 187 12.50 -15.77 -9.08
C HIS A 187 12.87 -15.20 -7.72
N TYR A 188 12.12 -14.20 -7.23
CA TYR A 188 12.38 -13.57 -5.94
C TYR A 188 12.17 -14.53 -4.77
N ALA A 189 11.08 -15.29 -4.75
CA ALA A 189 10.83 -16.29 -3.72
C ALA A 189 11.93 -17.36 -3.66
N ALA A 190 12.47 -17.74 -4.83
CA ALA A 190 13.52 -18.72 -4.94
C ALA A 190 14.88 -18.20 -4.45
N ALA A 191 15.26 -17.00 -4.90
CA ALA A 191 16.49 -16.31 -4.48
C ALA A 191 16.53 -16.02 -2.97
N LEU A 192 15.37 -15.85 -2.34
CA LEU A 192 15.25 -15.58 -0.89
C LEU A 192 14.95 -16.83 -0.06
N GLY A 193 14.86 -18.01 -0.69
CA GLY A 193 14.75 -19.28 0.03
C GLY A 193 13.38 -19.54 0.68
N SER A 194 12.33 -18.82 0.29
CA SER A 194 11.01 -18.95 0.90
C SER A 194 10.26 -20.18 0.38
N THR A 195 10.46 -21.32 1.03
CA THR A 195 9.84 -22.60 0.64
C THR A 195 8.30 -22.52 0.60
N ALA A 196 7.68 -21.77 1.52
CA ALA A 196 6.23 -21.61 1.56
C ALA A 196 5.70 -20.86 0.33
N ILE A 197 6.35 -19.76 -0.04
CA ILE A 197 5.94 -18.94 -1.19
C ILE A 197 6.23 -19.68 -2.50
N VAL A 198 7.39 -20.33 -2.62
CA VAL A 198 7.73 -21.15 -3.80
C VAL A 198 6.67 -22.23 -4.01
N ARG A 199 6.29 -22.95 -2.95
CA ARG A 199 5.21 -23.95 -3.02
C ARG A 199 3.90 -23.34 -3.51
N ALA A 200 3.44 -22.27 -2.87
CA ALA A 200 2.18 -21.63 -3.21
C ALA A 200 2.15 -21.14 -4.67
N LEU A 201 3.24 -20.53 -5.13
CA LEU A 201 3.38 -20.07 -6.51
C LEU A 201 3.34 -21.24 -7.50
N LEU A 202 4.05 -22.33 -7.24
CA LEU A 202 4.03 -23.52 -8.11
C LEU A 202 2.64 -24.17 -8.16
N GLU A 203 1.96 -24.28 -7.02
CA GLU A 203 0.58 -24.78 -6.93
C GLU A 203 -0.41 -23.93 -7.74
N HIS A 204 -0.11 -22.64 -7.93
CA HIS A 204 -0.91 -21.70 -8.72
C HIS A 204 -0.33 -21.47 -10.14
N GLY A 205 0.49 -22.39 -10.64
CA GLY A 205 0.93 -22.40 -12.03
C GLY A 205 2.07 -21.43 -12.37
N ALA A 206 2.87 -21.02 -11.39
CA ALA A 206 4.12 -20.33 -11.67
C ALA A 206 5.05 -21.23 -12.51
N ASN A 207 5.63 -20.69 -13.58
CA ASN A 207 6.52 -21.42 -14.48
C ASN A 207 7.93 -21.56 -13.85
N PRO A 208 8.34 -22.76 -13.39
CA PRO A 208 9.66 -22.98 -12.80
C PRO A 208 10.82 -22.84 -13.80
N ALA A 209 10.55 -22.90 -15.10
CA ALA A 209 11.55 -22.84 -16.16
C ALA A 209 11.74 -21.41 -16.74
N SER A 210 10.98 -20.42 -16.26
CA SER A 210 11.13 -19.04 -16.75
C SER A 210 12.54 -18.52 -16.49
N THR A 211 13.10 -17.77 -17.43
CA THR A 211 14.36 -17.05 -17.24
C THR A 211 14.12 -15.55 -17.16
N ASP A 212 14.88 -14.84 -16.33
CA ASP A 212 14.98 -13.38 -16.38
C ASP A 212 15.83 -12.89 -17.57
N LEU A 213 16.09 -11.58 -17.68
CA LEU A 213 16.90 -11.02 -18.76
C LEU A 213 18.39 -11.38 -18.69
N GLU A 214 18.88 -11.85 -17.53
CA GLU A 214 20.23 -12.37 -17.37
C GLU A 214 20.31 -13.88 -17.67
N GLY A 215 19.20 -14.51 -18.06
CA GLY A 215 19.12 -15.94 -18.32
C GLY A 215 19.04 -16.80 -17.06
N ARG A 216 18.87 -16.19 -15.88
CA ARG A 216 18.77 -16.91 -14.61
C ARG A 216 17.38 -17.50 -14.46
N THR A 217 17.30 -18.76 -14.03
CA THR A 217 16.04 -19.41 -13.64
C THR A 217 15.82 -19.29 -12.13
N PRO A 218 14.58 -19.47 -11.63
CA PRO A 218 14.33 -19.60 -10.20
C PRO A 218 15.16 -20.69 -9.53
N LEU A 219 15.34 -21.84 -10.21
CA LEU A 219 16.21 -22.92 -9.73
C LEU A 219 17.67 -22.46 -9.60
N GLY A 220 18.20 -21.80 -10.64
CA GLY A 220 19.57 -21.26 -10.63
C GLY A 220 19.77 -20.29 -9.48
N MET A 221 18.86 -19.34 -9.29
CA MET A 221 18.91 -18.39 -8.17
C MET A 221 18.87 -19.08 -6.80
N ALA A 222 18.01 -20.08 -6.61
CA ALA A 222 17.96 -20.84 -5.36
C ALA A 222 19.26 -21.62 -5.10
N SER A 223 19.86 -22.21 -6.14
CA SER A 223 21.13 -22.91 -6.06
C SER A 223 22.30 -21.97 -5.73
N ASP A 224 22.41 -20.85 -6.43
CA ASP A 224 23.46 -19.85 -6.24
C ASP A 224 23.43 -19.25 -4.82
N MET A 225 22.23 -19.07 -4.26
CA MET A 225 22.02 -18.57 -2.90
C MET A 225 22.05 -19.68 -1.82
N GLY A 226 22.31 -20.94 -2.19
CA GLY A 226 22.45 -22.06 -1.24
C GLY A 226 21.14 -22.57 -0.63
N HIS A 227 19.99 -22.26 -1.23
CA HIS A 227 18.66 -22.65 -0.76
C HIS A 227 18.26 -24.05 -1.24
N ALA A 228 18.99 -25.07 -0.78
CA ALA A 228 18.86 -26.46 -1.25
C ALA A 228 17.42 -27.02 -1.21
N ARG A 229 16.64 -26.70 -0.18
CA ARG A 229 15.23 -27.14 -0.06
C ARG A 229 14.34 -26.55 -1.15
N VAL A 230 14.55 -25.27 -1.48
CA VAL A 230 13.83 -24.58 -2.56
C VAL A 230 14.27 -25.13 -3.91
N ALA A 231 15.57 -25.30 -4.12
CA ALA A 231 16.10 -25.88 -5.35
C ALA A 231 15.52 -27.27 -5.62
N SER A 232 15.45 -28.14 -4.60
CA SER A 232 14.79 -29.45 -4.69
C SER A 232 13.33 -29.31 -5.09
N LEU A 233 12.57 -28.43 -4.42
CA LEU A 233 11.14 -28.23 -4.69
C LEU A 233 10.87 -27.78 -6.14
N ILE A 234 11.69 -26.88 -6.68
CA ILE A 234 11.57 -26.39 -8.06
C ILE A 234 12.02 -27.48 -9.05
N ASN A 235 13.09 -28.23 -8.76
CA ASN A 235 13.52 -29.34 -9.60
C ASN A 235 12.48 -30.46 -9.66
N ASP A 236 11.78 -30.73 -8.56
CA ASP A 236 10.72 -31.74 -8.51
C ASP A 236 9.51 -31.31 -9.34
N SER A 237 9.14 -30.03 -9.33
CA SER A 237 8.03 -29.52 -10.16
C SER A 237 8.35 -29.53 -11.66
N LEU A 238 9.61 -29.39 -12.07
CA LEU A 238 10.05 -29.54 -13.46
C LEU A 238 9.93 -30.98 -14.00
N ARG A 239 9.85 -31.98 -13.11
CA ARG A 239 9.79 -33.40 -13.46
C ARG A 239 8.37 -33.96 -13.41
N ALA A 240 7.41 -33.17 -12.91
CA ALA A 240 6.01 -33.56 -12.91
C ALA A 240 5.50 -33.66 -14.37
N PRO A 241 4.74 -34.72 -14.71
CA PRO A 241 4.28 -34.99 -16.08
C PRO A 241 3.24 -33.98 -16.59
#